data_AF-A0A6A5Z385-F1
#
_entry.id   AF-A0A6A5Z385-F1
#
_cell.length_a   1.000
_cell.length_b   1.000
_cell.length_c   1.000
_cell.angle_alpha   90.00
_cell.angle_beta   90.00
_cell.angle_gamma   90.00
#
_symmetry.space_group_name_H-M   'P 1'
#
loop_
_entity.id
_entity.type
_entity.pdbx_description
1 polymer ?
#
loop_
_entity_poly.entity_id
_entity_poly.type
_entity_poly.pdbx_seq_one_letter_code
_entity_poly.pdbx_strand_id
1 'polypeptide(L)'
;MAHCVSLRPLQTFRISRATGEELFSTYGHVIVYEDQYLELVTKMVEDYNVYGLAENIHDFRLGTNYMQTYYAVDAGNSIDYNVYGVIPFYQGTKYNNGGKTTSHGVYARSSKVSSALSRPFSY
;
A
#
# COMPACT_ATOMS: atom_id res chain seq x y z
N MET A 1 28.43 1.18 9.65
CA MET A 1 28.83 1.70 8.32
C MET A 1 27.66 1.47 7.38
N ALA A 2 27.00 2.52 6.91
CA ALA A 2 25.97 2.40 5.88
C ALA A 2 26.67 2.18 4.53
N HIS A 3 26.54 0.97 3.99
CA HIS A 3 27.09 0.63 2.68
C HIS A 3 26.11 1.16 1.63
N CYS A 4 26.51 2.20 0.89
CA CYS A 4 25.71 2.73 -0.22
C CYS A 4 25.83 1.75 -1.40
N VAL A 5 24.86 0.85 -1.53
CA VAL A 5 24.70 0.02 -2.72
C VAL A 5 23.89 0.82 -3.73
N SER A 6 24.49 1.14 -4.88
CA SER A 6 23.75 1.63 -6.03
C SER A 6 22.86 0.49 -6.56
N LEU A 7 21.62 0.45 -6.10
CA LEU A 7 20.64 -0.56 -6.50
C LEU A 7 20.04 -0.15 -7.85
N ARG A 8 20.61 -0.66 -8.95
CA ARG A 8 19.85 -0.73 -10.21
C ARG A 8 18.63 -1.63 -9.95
N PRO A 9 17.38 -1.22 -10.28
CA PRO A 9 16.23 -2.09 -10.11
C PRO A 9 16.33 -3.23 -11.13
N LEU A 10 16.89 -4.37 -10.70
CA LEU A 10 17.14 -5.52 -11.57
C LEU A 10 15.85 -6.28 -11.91
N GLN A 11 14.80 -6.13 -11.10
CA GLN A 11 13.51 -6.79 -11.31
C GLN A 11 12.38 -5.86 -10.88
N THR A 12 11.43 -5.62 -11.78
CA THR A 12 10.19 -4.89 -11.54
C THR A 12 9.05 -5.62 -12.21
N PHE A 13 7.85 -5.50 -11.66
CA PHE A 13 6.63 -6.03 -12.26
C PHE A 13 5.52 -4.98 -12.30
N ARG A 14 4.60 -5.16 -13.24
CA ARG A 14 3.43 -4.32 -13.44
C ARG A 14 2.21 -5.20 -13.64
N ILE A 15 1.11 -4.82 -13.00
CA ILE A 15 -0.20 -5.44 -13.12
C ILE A 15 -1.13 -4.40 -13.76
N SER A 16 -1.75 -4.79 -14.87
CA SER A 16 -2.68 -3.95 -15.61
C SER A 16 -3.99 -4.70 -15.87
N ARG A 17 -5.10 -3.97 -15.89
CA ARG A 17 -6.39 -4.47 -16.38
C ARG A 17 -6.29 -4.77 -17.87
N ALA A 18 -7.18 -5.63 -18.38
CA ALA A 18 -7.31 -5.90 -19.82
C ALA A 18 -7.54 -4.63 -20.68
N THR A 19 -8.07 -3.55 -20.09
CA THR A 19 -8.23 -2.25 -20.74
C THR A 19 -6.94 -1.44 -20.84
N GLY A 20 -5.84 -1.87 -20.22
CA GLY A 20 -4.58 -1.16 -20.12
C GLY A 20 -4.43 -0.29 -18.87
N GLU A 21 -5.46 -0.16 -18.02
CA GLU A 21 -5.38 0.57 -16.75
C GLU A 21 -4.33 -0.11 -15.83
N GLU A 22 -3.33 0.65 -15.38
CA GLU A 22 -2.35 0.17 -14.40
C GLU A 22 -2.97 0.09 -13.00
N LEU A 23 -2.82 -1.05 -12.33
CA LEU A 23 -3.40 -1.33 -11.02
C LEU A 23 -2.32 -1.38 -9.92
N PHE A 24 -1.13 -1.90 -10.24
CA PHE A 24 0.01 -1.96 -9.32
C PHE A 24 1.30 -2.02 -10.14
N SER A 25 2.31 -1.24 -9.78
CA SER A 25 3.56 -1.15 -10.54
C SER A 25 4.73 -0.81 -9.65
N THR A 26 5.75 -1.67 -9.64
CA THR A 26 7.02 -1.41 -8.96
C THR A 26 8.03 -0.65 -9.83
N TYR A 27 7.66 -0.30 -11.06
CA TYR A 27 8.53 0.47 -11.95
C TYR A 27 8.90 1.83 -11.35
N GLY A 28 10.18 2.18 -11.44
CA GLY A 28 10.72 3.42 -10.86
C GLY A 28 11.08 3.32 -9.38
N HIS A 29 10.85 2.16 -8.75
CA HIS A 29 11.23 1.88 -7.36
C HIS A 29 12.10 0.62 -7.29
N VAL A 30 12.98 0.57 -6.29
CA VAL A 30 13.78 -0.62 -6.00
C VAL A 30 12.94 -1.57 -5.16
N ILE A 31 12.86 -2.83 -5.56
CA ILE A 31 12.37 -3.89 -4.67
C ILE A 31 13.48 -4.20 -3.67
N VAL A 32 13.23 -3.95 -2.39
CA VAL A 32 14.17 -4.33 -1.33
C VAL A 32 13.77 -5.70 -0.81
N TYR A 33 14.71 -6.66 -0.84
CA TYR A 33 14.49 -8.02 -0.36
C TYR A 33 15.71 -8.46 0.44
N GLU A 34 15.56 -8.44 1.76
CA GLU A 34 16.56 -8.83 2.75
C GLU A 34 15.93 -9.85 3.72
N ASP A 35 16.77 -10.56 4.49
CA ASP A 35 16.34 -11.67 5.38
C ASP A 35 15.14 -11.33 6.27
N GLN A 36 15.09 -10.10 6.79
CA GLN A 36 14.02 -9.63 7.68
C GLN A 36 13.31 -8.37 7.18
N TYR A 37 13.47 -8.02 5.90
CA TYR A 37 12.89 -6.80 5.36
C TYR A 37 12.51 -6.95 3.88
N LEU A 38 11.24 -6.65 3.59
CA LEU A 38 10.68 -6.61 2.25
C LEU A 38 10.00 -5.25 2.06
N GLU A 39 10.42 -4.51 1.04
CA GLU A 39 9.75 -3.28 0.62
C GLU A 39 9.28 -3.40 -0.83
N LEU A 40 7.99 -3.14 -1.02
CA LEU A 40 7.38 -2.96 -2.32
C LEU A 40 6.72 -1.59 -2.36
N VAL A 41 7.04 -0.81 -3.38
CA VAL A 41 6.43 0.51 -3.59
C VAL A 41 5.65 0.46 -4.90
N THR A 42 4.41 0.95 -4.85
CA THR A 42 3.61 1.20 -6.06
C THR A 42 3.25 2.66 -6.13
N LYS A 43 3.28 3.23 -7.33
CA LYS A 43 2.74 4.56 -7.56
C LYS A 43 1.21 4.48 -7.57
N MET A 44 0.56 5.29 -6.75
CA MET A 44 -0.89 5.51 -6.83
C MET A 44 -1.14 6.64 -7.83
N VAL A 45 -2.11 6.44 -8.72
CA VAL A 45 -2.51 7.45 -9.70
C VAL A 45 -3.18 8.63 -8.99
N GLU A 46 -3.12 9.82 -9.57
CA GLU A 46 -3.91 10.97 -9.08
C GLU A 46 -5.40 10.58 -9.02
N ASP A 47 -6.10 11.07 -7.98
CA ASP A 47 -7.51 10.79 -7.67
C ASP A 47 -7.90 9.35 -7.29
N TYR A 48 -6.93 8.48 -6.98
CA TYR A 48 -7.28 7.16 -6.42
C TYR A 48 -7.85 7.26 -5.00
N ASN A 49 -8.93 6.53 -4.76
CA ASN A 49 -9.54 6.41 -3.43
C ASN A 49 -9.16 5.05 -2.85
N VAL A 50 -8.52 5.05 -1.68
CA VAL A 50 -8.02 3.84 -1.03
C VAL A 50 -8.84 3.57 0.22
N TYR A 51 -9.17 2.31 0.46
CA TYR A 51 -9.98 1.84 1.58
C TYR A 51 -9.40 0.53 2.14
N GLY A 52 -9.71 0.20 3.39
CA GLY A 52 -9.30 -1.05 4.02
C GLY A 52 -8.14 -0.85 4.99
N LEU A 53 -7.18 -1.78 4.95
CA LEU A 53 -6.02 -1.86 5.86
C LEU A 53 -6.40 -2.09 7.34
N ALA A 54 -7.50 -2.78 7.63
CA ALA A 54 -7.90 -3.08 9.00
C ALA A 54 -6.84 -3.91 9.79
N GLU A 55 -6.84 -3.97 11.12
CA GLU A 55 -7.80 -3.37 12.06
C GLU A 55 -7.21 -2.16 12.79
N ASN A 56 -7.96 -1.06 12.75
CA ASN A 56 -7.69 0.22 13.41
C ASN A 56 -8.93 1.12 13.23
N ILE A 57 -9.06 2.15 14.07
CA ILE A 57 -10.16 3.11 14.00
C ILE A 57 -9.68 4.35 13.25
N HIS A 58 -10.19 4.54 12.04
CA HIS A 58 -9.92 5.69 11.18
C HIS A 58 -11.07 5.90 10.16
N ASP A 59 -10.99 6.95 9.36
CA ASP A 59 -11.94 7.23 8.28
C ASP A 59 -11.98 6.10 7.24
N PHE A 60 -13.16 5.71 6.77
CA PHE A 60 -13.32 4.63 5.80
C PHE A 60 -12.45 4.82 4.55
N ARG A 61 -12.43 6.05 4.01
CA ARG A 61 -11.51 6.45 2.94
C ARG A 61 -10.18 6.91 3.55
N LEU A 62 -9.10 6.26 3.16
CA LEU A 62 -7.75 6.61 3.59
C LEU A 62 -7.28 7.92 2.94
N GLY A 63 -6.55 8.72 3.72
CA GLY A 63 -5.88 9.93 3.25
C GLY A 63 -4.68 9.64 2.34
N THR A 64 -4.18 10.67 1.67
CA THR A 64 -2.99 10.59 0.79
C THR A 64 -1.66 10.67 1.55
N ASN A 65 -1.71 10.96 2.85
CA ASN A 65 -0.57 10.90 3.77
C ASN A 65 -0.98 10.03 4.95
N TYR A 66 -0.89 8.71 4.75
CA TYR A 66 -1.40 7.71 5.68
C TYR A 66 -0.30 6.72 6.02
N MET A 67 -0.15 6.40 7.29
CA MET A 67 0.78 5.38 7.75
C MET A 67 0.07 4.50 8.78
N GLN A 68 0.25 3.19 8.64
CA GLN A 68 -0.26 2.23 9.59
C GLN A 68 0.73 1.10 9.78
N THR A 69 0.82 0.64 11.03
CA THR A 69 1.56 -0.58 11.38
C THR A 69 0.61 -1.77 11.40
N TYR A 70 1.11 -2.95 11.07
CA TYR A 70 0.39 -4.21 11.19
C TYR A 70 1.00 -5.02 12.31
N TYR A 71 0.41 -4.90 13.49
CA TYR A 71 0.82 -5.64 14.68
C TYR A 71 -0.36 -5.75 15.64
N ALA A 72 -0.88 -6.97 15.83
CA ALA A 72 -1.99 -7.21 16.74
C ALA A 72 -1.59 -6.91 18.18
N VAL A 73 -2.40 -6.10 18.86
CA VAL A 73 -2.23 -5.70 20.26
C VAL A 73 -3.58 -5.69 20.97
N ASP A 74 -3.57 -5.94 22.28
CA ASP A 74 -4.74 -5.69 23.12
C ASP A 74 -4.84 -4.20 23.41
N ALA A 75 -5.50 -3.50 22.49
CA ALA A 75 -5.84 -2.09 22.61
C ALA A 75 -7.31 -1.94 22.22
N GLY A 76 -8.07 -1.24 23.06
CA GLY A 76 -9.51 -1.02 22.88
C GLY A 76 -9.83 -0.11 21.68
N ASN A 77 -10.60 0.95 21.92
CA ASN A 77 -11.05 1.85 20.85
C ASN A 77 -10.06 2.98 20.55
N SER A 78 -8.78 2.64 20.39
CA SER A 78 -7.73 3.64 20.11
C SER A 78 -7.77 4.08 18.64
N ILE A 79 -7.88 5.39 18.41
CA ILE A 79 -7.94 6.01 17.07
C ILE A 79 -6.53 6.07 16.47
N ASP A 80 -6.36 5.62 15.24
CA ASP A 80 -5.08 5.57 14.51
C ASP A 80 -3.99 4.69 15.18
N TYR A 81 -4.38 3.77 16.06
CA TYR A 81 -3.51 2.75 16.64
C TYR A 81 -3.89 1.35 16.18
N ASN A 82 -2.92 0.44 16.27
CA ASN A 82 -3.18 -0.98 16.10
C ASN A 82 -4.10 -1.48 17.21
N VAL A 83 -4.93 -2.46 16.89
CA VAL A 83 -5.82 -3.16 17.82
C VAL A 83 -5.68 -4.67 17.58
N TYR A 84 -6.77 -5.43 17.65
CA TYR A 84 -6.76 -6.89 17.79
C TYR A 84 -6.31 -7.66 16.54
N GLY A 85 -6.58 -7.14 15.34
CA GLY A 85 -6.42 -7.84 14.08
C GLY A 85 -5.44 -7.19 13.10
N VAL A 86 -5.01 -8.00 12.12
CA VAL A 86 -4.17 -7.57 11.00
C VAL A 86 -4.78 -8.09 9.69
N ILE A 87 -5.24 -7.18 8.84
CA ILE A 87 -5.88 -7.45 7.56
C ILE A 87 -5.19 -6.55 6.51
N PRO A 88 -4.01 -6.94 5.99
CA PRO A 88 -3.22 -6.16 5.04
C PRO A 88 -3.82 -6.27 3.62
N PHE A 89 -5.05 -5.78 3.48
CA PHE A 89 -5.80 -5.69 2.25
C PHE A 89 -6.27 -4.26 2.04
N TYR A 90 -5.98 -3.69 0.88
CA TYR A 90 -6.63 -2.45 0.46
C TYR A 90 -7.46 -2.66 -0.81
N GLN A 91 -8.52 -1.87 -0.92
CA GLN A 91 -9.26 -1.67 -2.16
C GLN A 91 -8.94 -0.29 -2.70
N GLY A 92 -8.50 -0.22 -3.96
CA GLY A 92 -8.37 1.02 -4.70
C GLY A 92 -9.57 1.20 -5.64
N THR A 93 -10.19 2.37 -5.62
CA THR A 93 -11.32 2.74 -6.50
C THR A 93 -11.03 4.05 -7.21
N LYS A 94 -11.23 4.05 -8.53
CA LYS A 94 -11.20 5.23 -9.39
C LYS A 94 -12.61 5.59 -9.84
N TYR A 95 -13.07 6.77 -9.45
CA TYR A 95 -14.33 7.34 -9.92
C TYR A 95 -14.05 8.16 -11.18
N ASN A 96 -14.43 7.64 -12.34
CA ASN A 96 -14.24 8.35 -13.61
C ASN A 96 -15.46 9.24 -13.88
N ASN A 97 -15.26 10.54 -14.06
CA ASN A 97 -16.36 11.48 -14.33
C ASN A 97 -17.01 11.16 -15.69
N GLY A 98 -18.28 10.76 -15.69
CA GLY A 98 -19.00 10.30 -16.89
C GLY A 98 -18.57 8.94 -17.44
N GLY A 99 -17.66 8.23 -16.74
CA GLY A 99 -17.16 6.92 -17.12
C GLY A 99 -17.56 5.81 -16.16
N LYS A 100 -17.13 4.57 -16.45
CA LYS A 100 -17.31 3.45 -15.52
C LYS A 100 -16.36 3.60 -14.34
N THR A 101 -16.86 3.46 -13.12
CA THR A 101 -16.04 3.28 -11.92
C THR A 101 -15.24 1.99 -12.03
N THR A 102 -13.96 2.04 -11.70
CA THR A 102 -13.09 0.85 -11.66
C THR A 102 -12.56 0.64 -10.25
N SER A 103 -12.49 -0.62 -9.83
CA SER A 103 -11.91 -1.00 -8.54
C SER A 103 -10.99 -2.21 -8.69
N HIS A 104 -10.03 -2.32 -7.79
CA HIS A 104 -9.17 -3.49 -7.62
C HIS A 104 -8.82 -3.66 -6.14
N GLY A 105 -8.42 -4.88 -5.75
CA GLY A 105 -7.96 -5.18 -4.40
C GLY A 105 -6.54 -5.74 -4.42
N VAL A 106 -5.76 -5.39 -3.41
CA VAL A 106 -4.41 -5.94 -3.18
C VAL A 106 -4.34 -6.49 -1.77
N TYR A 107 -3.86 -7.72 -1.65
CA TYR A 107 -3.69 -8.41 -0.38
C TYR A 107 -2.25 -8.88 -0.23
N ALA A 108 -1.60 -8.51 0.87
CA ALA A 108 -0.28 -9.01 1.22
C ALA A 108 -0.41 -10.21 2.17
N ARG A 109 -0.17 -11.42 1.67
CA ARG A 109 -0.24 -12.65 2.48
C ARG A 109 1.02 -12.83 3.32
N SER A 110 1.07 -12.17 4.47
CA SER A 110 2.15 -12.31 5.46
C SER A 110 1.58 -12.24 6.89
N SER A 111 2.23 -12.95 7.82
CA SER A 111 1.98 -12.84 9.26
C SER A 111 3.08 -12.10 10.02
N LYS A 112 4.11 -11.61 9.31
CA LYS A 112 5.18 -10.81 9.92
C LYS A 112 4.69 -9.39 10.20
N VAL A 113 5.27 -8.77 11.22
CA VAL A 113 5.08 -7.34 11.48
C VAL A 113 5.47 -6.56 10.23
N SER A 114 4.62 -5.63 9.84
CA SER A 114 4.80 -4.84 8.62
C SER A 114 4.09 -3.49 8.77
N SER A 115 4.15 -2.65 7.74
CA SER A 115 3.48 -1.36 7.72
C SER A 115 3.08 -0.99 6.30
N ALA A 116 2.02 -0.20 6.17
CA ALA A 116 1.67 0.48 4.93
C ALA A 116 1.94 1.99 5.07
N LEU A 117 2.52 2.57 4.03
CA LEU A 117 2.82 3.99 3.96
C LEU A 117 2.35 4.55 2.61
N SER A 118 1.46 5.52 2.66
CA SER A 118 0.96 6.31 1.54
C SER A 118 1.44 7.74 1.73
N ARG A 119 2.09 8.32 0.71
CA ARG A 119 2.59 9.70 0.72
C ARG A 119 2.31 10.38 -0.61
N PRO A 120 2.12 11.71 -0.63
CA PRO A 120 2.11 12.47 -1.88
C PRO A 120 3.43 12.32 -2.61
N PHE A 121 3.40 12.21 -3.94
CA PHE A 121 4.61 12.21 -4.74
C PHE A 121 5.28 13.58 -4.62
N SER A 122 6.52 13.62 -4.11
CA SER A 122 7.36 14.82 -4.13
C SER A 122 8.28 14.71 -5.34
N TYR A 123 8.22 15.70 -6.24
CA TYR A 123 9.13 15.82 -7.39
C TYR A 123 10.53 16.22 -6.94
#